data_AF-A0A1V6S131-F1
#
_entry.id   AF-A0A1V6S131-F1
#
_cell.length_a   1.000
_cell.length_b   1.000
_cell.length_c   1.000
_cell.angle_alpha   90.00
_cell.angle_beta   90.00
_cell.angle_gamma   90.00
#
_symmetry.space_group_name_H-M   'P 1'
#
loop_
_entity.id
_entity.type
_entity.pdbx_description
1 polymer ?
#
loop_
_entity_poly.entity_id
_entity_poly.type
_entity_poly.pdbx_seq_one_letter_code
_entity_poly.pdbx_strand_id
1 'polypeptide(L)'
;MVYNKDVNFAICNHLIVVCCHAIYTGGSHLGASENEWLIEPFQKGETPTFIDHVKAGLKALTEDSHSLLVFSGGPTKKPRTELSEGQSYLNLAEDNDYFQDISTISEIDTSRIIAETNATDSYQNLLFSLIQFRIYTGIYPHKVTVVTHEFKRARFMQCHFPAVGLIPVGLKQKDYTHKVAVIGINPPVEVTPPETLTRG
;
A
#
# COMPACT_ATOMS: atom_id res chain seq x y z
N MET A 1 5.35 -27.38 2.09
CA MET A 1 4.75 -28.13 3.20
C MET A 1 3.41 -27.49 3.52
N VAL A 2 2.39 -28.35 3.67
CA VAL A 2 1.00 -28.12 4.09
C VAL A 2 0.22 -27.03 3.32
N TYR A 3 -0.37 -27.44 2.20
CA TYR A 3 -1.51 -26.76 1.60
C TYR A 3 -2.72 -27.01 2.51
N ASN A 4 -3.08 -26.04 3.33
CA ASN A 4 -4.22 -26.17 4.25
C ASN A 4 -5.51 -26.02 3.43
N LYS A 5 -6.31 -27.09 3.38
CA LYS A 5 -7.36 -27.29 2.37
C LYS A 5 -8.77 -26.96 2.85
N ASP A 6 -8.94 -26.41 4.05
CA ASP A 6 -10.26 -26.27 4.69
C ASP A 6 -10.47 -24.88 5.33
N VAL A 7 -10.27 -23.82 4.54
CA VAL A 7 -10.89 -22.52 4.82
C VAL A 7 -11.55 -22.09 3.53
N ASN A 8 -12.87 -21.92 3.56
CA ASN A 8 -13.63 -21.33 2.46
C ASN A 8 -13.27 -19.84 2.39
N PHE A 9 -12.04 -19.53 1.97
CA PHE A 9 -11.66 -18.16 1.68
C PHE A 9 -12.60 -17.69 0.58
N ALA A 10 -13.40 -16.65 0.88
CA ALA A 10 -13.99 -15.86 -0.17
C ALA A 10 -12.85 -15.53 -1.14
N ILE A 11 -12.96 -15.99 -2.39
CA ILE A 11 -11.87 -15.86 -3.35
C ILE A 11 -11.59 -14.37 -3.50
N CYS A 12 -10.47 -13.92 -2.92
CA CYS A 12 -10.08 -12.53 -3.05
C CYS A 12 -9.86 -12.25 -4.53
N ASN A 13 -10.52 -11.22 -5.05
CA ASN A 13 -10.44 -10.83 -6.46
C ASN A 13 -10.09 -9.34 -6.62
N HIS A 14 -9.91 -8.62 -5.52
CA HIS A 14 -9.52 -7.22 -5.48
C HIS A 14 -8.19 -7.07 -4.73
N LEU A 15 -7.17 -6.55 -5.42
CA LEU A 15 -5.89 -6.23 -4.81
C LEU A 15 -5.88 -4.76 -4.35
N ILE A 16 -5.59 -4.51 -3.08
CA ILE A 16 -5.29 -3.18 -2.54
C ILE A 16 -3.79 -3.11 -2.27
N VAL A 17 -3.11 -2.11 -2.81
CA VAL A 17 -1.66 -1.91 -2.64
C VAL A 17 -1.43 -0.60 -1.92
N VAL A 18 -0.79 -0.64 -0.75
CA VAL A 18 -0.24 0.57 -0.11
C VAL A 18 1.22 0.66 -0.50
N CYS A 19 1.56 1.69 -1.29
CA CYS A 19 2.94 1.98 -1.69
C CYS A 19 3.70 2.59 -0.51
N CYS A 20 4.64 1.85 0.05
CA CYS A 20 5.43 2.33 1.18
C CYS A 20 6.59 3.20 0.69
N HIS A 21 7.03 4.13 1.55
CA HIS A 21 8.09 5.09 1.24
C HIS A 21 9.00 5.43 2.43
N ALA A 22 8.73 4.88 3.62
CA ALA A 22 9.49 5.09 4.83
C ALA A 22 9.46 3.82 5.69
N ILE A 23 10.32 3.74 6.69
CA ILE A 23 10.37 2.60 7.61
C ILE A 23 9.96 3.08 8.99
N TYR A 24 8.85 2.58 9.51
CA TYR A 24 8.49 2.71 10.92
C TYR A 24 9.35 1.77 11.78
N THR A 25 9.96 2.27 12.84
CA THR A 25 10.89 1.49 13.69
C THR A 25 10.30 1.06 15.02
N GLY A 26 9.01 1.31 15.26
CA GLY A 26 8.40 1.12 16.58
C GLY A 26 8.67 2.30 17.51
N GLY A 27 7.82 2.44 18.55
CA GLY A 27 8.02 3.40 19.63
C GLY A 27 6.75 3.71 20.40
N SER A 28 6.89 4.38 21.55
CA SER A 28 5.78 4.64 22.47
C SER A 28 4.76 5.66 21.96
N HIS A 29 5.06 6.39 20.89
CA HIS A 29 4.15 7.36 20.27
C HIS A 29 3.42 6.77 19.06
N LEU A 30 3.55 5.46 18.80
CA LEU A 30 2.77 4.73 17.80
C LEU A 30 2.84 5.34 16.38
N GLY A 31 4.00 5.88 16.03
CA GLY A 31 4.26 6.54 14.74
C GLY A 31 4.00 8.04 14.74
N ALA A 32 3.42 8.61 15.80
CA ALA A 32 3.19 10.06 15.87
C ALA A 32 4.49 10.87 16.00
N SER A 33 5.57 10.26 16.49
CA SER A 33 6.89 10.89 16.56
C SER A 33 7.71 10.57 15.31
N GLU A 34 8.22 11.59 14.62
CA GLU A 34 9.09 11.41 13.43
C GLU A 34 10.39 10.64 13.75
N ASN A 35 10.83 10.63 15.02
CA ASN A 35 11.98 9.84 15.48
C ASN A 35 11.73 8.32 15.44
N GLU A 36 10.47 7.90 15.32
CA GLU A 36 10.07 6.50 15.15
C GLU A 36 10.07 6.08 13.67
N TRP A 37 10.63 6.92 12.78
CA TRP A 37 10.68 6.67 11.33
C TRP A 37 12.08 6.87 10.75
N LEU A 38 12.48 5.98 9.82
CA LEU A 38 13.65 6.17 8.97
C LEU A 38 13.24 6.78 7.63
N ILE A 39 13.20 8.10 7.60
CA ILE A 39 12.88 8.88 6.41
C ILE A 39 14.13 9.43 5.70
N GLU A 40 13.98 9.82 4.44
CA GLU A 40 14.94 10.66 3.71
C GLU A 40 14.76 12.14 4.06
N PRO A 41 15.78 13.00 3.85
CA PRO A 41 15.70 14.42 4.18
C PRO A 41 14.53 15.17 3.54
N PHE A 42 14.12 14.78 2.33
CA PHE A 42 13.00 15.40 1.61
C PHE A 42 11.62 14.96 2.12
N GLN A 43 11.54 13.92 2.95
CA GLN A 43 10.30 13.38 3.50
C GLN A 43 10.00 13.94 4.91
N LYS A 44 10.75 14.95 5.34
CA LYS A 44 10.59 15.54 6.66
C LYS A 44 9.20 16.15 6.81
N GLY A 45 8.49 15.76 7.87
CA GLY A 45 7.11 16.13 8.16
C GLY A 45 6.05 15.29 7.45
N GLU A 46 6.44 14.32 6.60
CA GLU A 46 5.50 13.49 5.84
C GLU A 46 4.99 12.27 6.63
N THR A 47 5.50 12.00 7.83
CA THR A 47 5.12 10.81 8.61
C THR A 47 3.61 10.68 8.88
N PRO A 48 2.84 11.76 9.12
CA PRO A 48 1.37 11.64 9.23
C PRO A 48 0.73 11.14 7.92
N THR A 49 1.26 11.52 6.77
CA THR A 49 0.77 11.05 5.46
C THR A 49 0.99 9.55 5.28
N PHE A 50 2.10 9.00 5.78
CA PHE A 50 2.35 7.56 5.75
C PHE A 50 1.36 6.79 6.63
N ILE A 51 1.01 7.34 7.80
CA ILE A 51 -0.07 6.80 8.65
C ILE A 51 -1.41 6.85 7.91
N ASP A 52 -1.71 7.95 7.24
CA ASP A 52 -2.95 8.10 6.47
C ASP A 52 -3.02 7.12 5.28
N HIS A 53 -1.89 6.78 4.65
CA HIS A 53 -1.84 5.72 3.63
C HIS A 53 -2.20 4.36 4.22
N VAL A 54 -1.68 4.02 5.41
CA VAL A 54 -2.04 2.78 6.12
C VAL A 54 -3.54 2.75 6.42
N LYS A 55 -4.07 3.82 7.02
CA LYS A 55 -5.51 3.93 7.35
C LYS A 55 -6.39 3.85 6.11
N ALA A 56 -6.01 4.48 5.01
CA ALA A 56 -6.76 4.41 3.76
C ALA A 56 -6.76 3.00 3.14
N GLY A 57 -5.64 2.28 3.23
CA GLY A 57 -5.55 0.88 2.82
C GLY A 57 -6.48 -0.03 3.63
N LEU A 58 -6.46 0.13 4.96
CA LEU A 58 -7.35 -0.62 5.87
C LEU A 58 -8.81 -0.27 5.65
N LYS A 59 -9.15 1.01 5.45
CA LYS A 59 -10.51 1.42 5.10
C LYS A 59 -10.97 0.74 3.81
N ALA A 60 -10.17 0.77 2.75
CA ALA A 60 -10.51 0.09 1.49
C ALA A 60 -10.68 -1.43 1.67
N LEU A 61 -9.89 -2.06 2.54
CA LEU A 61 -9.98 -3.49 2.88
C LEU A 61 -11.31 -3.83 3.59
N THR A 62 -11.84 -2.91 4.38
CA THR A 62 -13.11 -3.09 5.13
C THR A 62 -14.34 -2.88 4.26
N GLU A 63 -14.22 -2.06 3.21
CA GLU A 63 -15.30 -1.77 2.26
C GLU A 63 -15.55 -2.92 1.27
N ASP A 64 -14.60 -3.87 1.14
CA ASP A 64 -14.69 -5.00 0.22
C ASP A 64 -14.18 -6.30 0.86
N SER A 65 -15.09 -7.20 1.19
CA SER A 65 -14.76 -8.50 1.79
C SER A 65 -14.00 -9.46 0.87
N HIS A 66 -13.88 -9.17 -0.43
CA HIS A 66 -13.12 -9.95 -1.40
C HIS A 66 -11.75 -9.31 -1.73
N SER A 67 -11.29 -8.39 -0.88
CA SER A 67 -10.02 -7.70 -1.07
C SER A 67 -8.88 -8.28 -0.24
N LEU A 68 -7.67 -8.23 -0.80
CA LEU A 68 -6.39 -8.50 -0.15
C LEU A 68 -5.58 -7.20 -0.11
N LEU A 69 -5.13 -6.78 1.07
CA LEU A 69 -4.26 -5.63 1.26
C LEU A 69 -2.80 -6.07 1.28
N VAL A 70 -1.97 -5.39 0.49
CA VAL A 70 -0.53 -5.57 0.44
C VAL A 70 0.15 -4.25 0.80
N PHE A 71 0.88 -4.22 1.92
CA PHE A 71 1.87 -3.17 2.19
C PHE A 71 3.14 -3.51 1.41
N SER A 72 3.48 -2.72 0.40
CA SER A 72 4.57 -3.04 -0.54
C SER A 72 5.72 -2.05 -0.41
N GLY A 73 6.92 -2.59 -0.16
CA GLY A 73 8.15 -1.84 -0.08
C GLY A 73 9.29 -2.66 0.55
N GLY A 74 10.45 -2.60 -0.08
CA GLY A 74 11.66 -3.30 0.29
C GLY A 74 12.48 -2.61 1.38
N PRO A 75 13.61 -3.20 1.81
CA PRO A 75 14.54 -2.57 2.74
C PRO A 75 15.34 -1.49 2.02
N THR A 76 14.73 -0.33 1.76
CA THR A 76 15.35 0.79 1.02
C THR A 76 16.43 1.51 1.83
N LYS A 77 16.49 1.28 3.15
CA LYS A 77 17.47 1.87 4.07
C LYS A 77 18.48 0.83 4.60
N LYS A 78 18.96 -0.10 3.76
CA LYS A 78 19.90 -1.19 4.14
C LYS A 78 21.06 -0.77 5.04
N PRO A 79 21.74 0.39 4.84
CA PRO A 79 22.82 0.79 5.75
C PRO A 79 22.36 1.05 7.19
N ARG A 80 21.05 1.22 7.43
CA ARG A 80 20.43 1.54 8.72
C ARG A 80 19.61 0.38 9.28
N THR A 81 18.98 -0.44 8.44
CA THR A 81 18.14 -1.58 8.85
C THR A 81 17.87 -2.55 7.70
N GLU A 82 17.65 -3.82 8.02
CA GLU A 82 17.14 -4.85 7.11
C GLU A 82 15.59 -4.90 7.09
N LEU A 83 14.92 -4.14 7.97
CA LEU A 83 13.46 -4.04 7.98
C LEU A 83 12.99 -3.42 6.66
N SER A 84 12.03 -4.08 6.01
CA SER A 84 11.43 -3.55 4.78
C SER A 84 10.36 -2.51 5.11
N GLU A 85 10.15 -1.57 4.18
CA GLU A 85 9.07 -0.58 4.33
C GLU A 85 7.70 -1.28 4.47
N GLY A 86 7.42 -2.29 3.64
CA GLY A 86 6.19 -3.07 3.69
C GLY A 86 5.94 -3.75 5.04
N GLN A 87 6.96 -4.42 5.61
CA GLN A 87 6.84 -5.02 6.93
C GLN A 87 6.67 -3.94 8.02
N SER A 88 7.35 -2.81 7.90
CA SER A 88 7.24 -1.74 8.88
C SER A 88 5.84 -1.10 8.95
N TYR A 89 5.14 -1.03 7.82
CA TYR A 89 3.76 -0.52 7.77
C TYR A 89 2.77 -1.53 8.36
N LEU A 90 3.01 -2.83 8.18
CA LEU A 90 2.25 -3.87 8.88
C LEU A 90 2.45 -3.77 10.40
N ASN A 91 3.70 -3.64 10.86
CA ASN A 91 4.00 -3.43 12.28
C ASN A 91 3.32 -2.17 12.82
N LEU A 92 3.29 -1.06 12.07
CA LEU A 92 2.60 0.15 12.48
C LEU A 92 1.10 -0.08 12.71
N ALA A 93 0.46 -0.83 11.81
CA ALA A 93 -0.95 -1.17 11.93
C ALA A 93 -1.23 -2.08 13.14
N GLU A 94 -0.34 -3.03 13.42
CA GLU A 94 -0.37 -3.89 14.61
C GLU A 94 -0.18 -3.08 15.89
N ASP A 95 0.88 -2.27 15.99
CA ASP A 95 1.22 -1.49 17.19
C ASP A 95 0.12 -0.47 17.56
N ASN A 96 -0.64 0.01 16.58
CA ASN A 96 -1.75 0.93 16.79
C ASN A 96 -3.10 0.24 17.04
N ASP A 97 -3.16 -1.09 17.05
CA ASP A 97 -4.41 -1.86 17.14
C ASP A 97 -5.46 -1.45 16.08
N TYR A 98 -5.02 -1.01 14.88
CA TYR A 98 -5.94 -0.54 13.83
C TYR A 98 -6.90 -1.64 13.31
N PHE A 99 -6.66 -2.90 13.67
CA PHE A 99 -7.54 -4.01 13.32
C PHE A 99 -8.76 -4.15 14.24
N GLN A 100 -8.77 -3.46 15.39
CA GLN A 100 -9.76 -3.66 16.45
C GLN A 100 -10.63 -2.42 16.75
N ASP A 101 -10.56 -1.33 15.99
CA ASP A 101 -11.25 -0.09 16.38
C ASP A 101 -12.79 -0.25 16.51
N ILE A 102 -13.24 -0.05 17.76
CA ILE A 102 -14.40 -0.65 18.44
C ILE A 102 -15.73 0.01 18.04
N SER A 103 -15.70 1.11 17.27
CA SER A 103 -16.88 1.97 17.10
C SER A 103 -17.59 1.89 15.74
N THR A 104 -16.94 1.40 14.69
CA THR A 104 -17.51 1.51 13.32
C THR A 104 -17.14 0.41 12.31
N ILE A 105 -16.23 -0.52 12.62
CA ILE A 105 -15.75 -1.51 11.65
C ILE A 105 -15.89 -2.91 12.23
N SER A 106 -16.54 -3.81 11.49
CA SER A 106 -16.49 -5.25 11.75
C SER A 106 -15.03 -5.72 11.75
N GLU A 107 -14.62 -6.44 12.79
CA GLU A 107 -13.27 -7.01 13.00
C GLU A 107 -12.52 -7.28 11.68
N ILE A 108 -11.36 -6.62 11.49
CA ILE A 108 -10.58 -6.79 10.27
C ILE A 108 -9.98 -8.19 10.27
N ASP A 109 -10.37 -9.01 9.30
CA ASP A 109 -9.71 -10.29 9.04
C ASP A 109 -8.26 -10.06 8.59
N THR A 110 -7.33 -10.20 9.54
CA THR A 110 -5.89 -10.01 9.34
C THR A 110 -5.28 -11.01 8.37
N SER A 111 -5.95 -12.13 8.08
CA SER A 111 -5.51 -13.06 7.02
C SER A 111 -5.60 -12.44 5.62
N ARG A 112 -6.27 -11.29 5.46
CA ARG A 112 -6.33 -10.53 4.20
C ARG A 112 -5.32 -9.37 4.16
N ILE A 113 -4.31 -9.38 5.02
CA ILE A 113 -3.26 -8.37 5.06
C ILE A 113 -1.90 -9.06 4.99
N ILE A 114 -1.07 -8.66 4.03
CA ILE A 114 0.29 -9.17 3.88
C ILE A 114 1.29 -8.04 3.59
N ALA A 115 2.56 -8.32 3.81
CA ALA A 115 3.67 -7.44 3.44
C ALA A 115 4.42 -8.00 2.22
N GLU A 116 4.73 -7.11 1.27
CA GLU A 116 5.65 -7.35 0.16
C GLU A 116 6.96 -6.60 0.45
N THR A 117 8.09 -7.31 0.45
CA THR A 117 9.34 -6.86 1.10
C THR A 117 10.51 -6.63 0.14
N ASN A 118 10.27 -6.49 -1.17
CA ASN A 118 11.32 -6.38 -2.19
C ASN A 118 11.24 -5.10 -3.02
N ALA A 119 10.07 -4.46 -3.15
CA ALA A 119 9.89 -3.35 -4.06
C ALA A 119 10.78 -2.14 -3.71
N THR A 120 11.53 -1.61 -4.68
CA THR A 120 12.40 -0.44 -4.48
C THR A 120 11.87 0.84 -5.13
N ASP A 121 10.74 0.76 -5.85
CA ASP A 121 10.13 1.87 -6.55
C ASP A 121 8.60 1.65 -6.71
N SER A 122 7.90 2.67 -7.22
CA SER A 122 6.44 2.62 -7.38
C SER A 122 5.95 1.63 -8.45
N TYR A 123 6.76 1.30 -9.45
CA TYR A 123 6.42 0.27 -10.43
C TYR A 123 6.51 -1.12 -9.80
N GLN A 124 7.59 -1.38 -9.06
CA GLN A 124 7.78 -2.62 -8.32
C GLN A 124 6.72 -2.81 -7.24
N ASN A 125 6.30 -1.74 -6.55
CA ASN A 125 5.20 -1.83 -5.58
C ASN A 125 3.95 -2.46 -6.21
N LEU A 126 3.60 -2.06 -7.43
CA LEU A 126 2.48 -2.64 -8.16
C LEU A 126 2.78 -4.07 -8.65
N LEU A 127 3.91 -4.26 -9.34
CA LEU A 127 4.25 -5.53 -9.98
C LEU A 127 4.43 -6.65 -8.95
N PHE A 128 5.15 -6.41 -7.86
CA PHE A 128 5.40 -7.42 -6.84
C PHE A 128 4.15 -7.70 -6.02
N SER A 129 3.30 -6.70 -5.77
CA SER A 129 1.99 -6.93 -5.16
C SER A 129 1.08 -7.81 -6.04
N LEU A 130 1.11 -7.65 -7.38
CA LEU A 130 0.39 -8.55 -8.30
C LEU A 130 0.90 -9.99 -8.22
N ILE A 131 2.22 -10.17 -8.10
CA ILE A 131 2.84 -11.49 -7.93
C ILE A 131 2.42 -12.10 -6.58
N GLN A 132 2.49 -11.32 -5.48
CA GLN A 132 2.08 -11.80 -4.17
C GLN A 132 0.60 -12.16 -4.13
N PHE A 133 -0.27 -11.35 -4.75
CA PHE A 133 -1.68 -11.68 -4.88
C PHE A 133 -1.89 -13.02 -5.59
N ARG A 134 -1.16 -13.29 -6.67
CA ARG A 134 -1.24 -14.55 -7.40
C ARG A 134 -0.75 -15.75 -6.59
N ILE A 135 0.32 -15.57 -5.83
CA ILE A 135 0.85 -16.60 -4.91
C ILE A 135 -0.19 -16.90 -3.81
N TYR A 136 -0.79 -15.85 -3.25
CA TYR A 136 -1.73 -15.94 -2.13
C TYR A 136 -3.07 -16.55 -2.53
N THR A 137 -3.64 -16.13 -3.66
CA THR A 137 -5.02 -16.47 -4.06
C THR A 137 -5.10 -17.53 -5.18
N GLY A 138 -3.99 -17.79 -5.88
CA GLY A 138 -3.97 -18.65 -7.06
C GLY A 138 -4.56 -18.02 -8.34
N ILE A 139 -5.10 -16.80 -8.27
CA ILE A 139 -5.66 -16.06 -9.42
C ILE A 139 -5.04 -14.65 -9.55
N TYR A 140 -5.30 -13.97 -10.67
CA TYR A 140 -4.99 -12.54 -10.79
C TYR A 140 -6.20 -11.69 -10.36
N PRO A 141 -5.98 -10.47 -9.83
CA PRO A 141 -7.08 -9.63 -9.38
C PRO A 141 -7.90 -9.12 -10.58
N HIS A 142 -9.21 -9.00 -10.37
CA HIS A 142 -10.13 -8.33 -11.30
C HIS A 142 -10.11 -6.81 -11.14
N LYS A 143 -9.81 -6.34 -9.92
CA LYS A 143 -9.69 -4.93 -9.56
C LYS A 143 -8.39 -4.67 -8.80
N VAL A 144 -7.73 -3.54 -9.06
CA VAL A 144 -6.54 -3.08 -8.33
C VAL A 144 -6.76 -1.66 -7.81
N THR A 145 -6.63 -1.46 -6.50
CA THR A 145 -6.63 -0.13 -5.89
C THR A 145 -5.25 0.16 -5.33
N VAL A 146 -4.67 1.30 -5.70
CA VAL A 146 -3.37 1.73 -5.18
C VAL A 146 -3.57 2.92 -4.23
N VAL A 147 -3.03 2.83 -3.03
CA VAL A 147 -2.85 3.94 -2.09
C VAL A 147 -1.42 4.44 -2.21
N THR A 148 -1.26 5.73 -2.53
CA THR A 148 0.03 6.37 -2.76
C THR A 148 -0.10 7.87 -2.59
N HIS A 149 1.00 8.60 -2.76
CA HIS A 149 0.94 10.04 -2.96
C HIS A 149 0.14 10.44 -4.21
N GLU A 150 -0.71 11.46 -4.09
CA GLU A 150 -1.56 11.97 -5.18
C GLU A 150 -0.73 12.46 -6.38
N PHE A 151 0.43 13.07 -6.15
CA PHE A 151 1.31 13.47 -7.26
C PHE A 151 1.79 12.30 -8.12
N LYS A 152 1.71 11.04 -7.63
CA LYS A 152 2.03 9.83 -8.42
C LYS A 152 0.86 9.31 -9.24
N ARG A 153 -0.36 9.84 -9.07
CA ARG A 153 -1.57 9.38 -9.79
C ARG A 153 -1.35 9.30 -11.30
N ALA A 154 -0.85 10.37 -11.90
CA ALA A 154 -0.62 10.44 -13.34
C ALA A 154 0.29 9.30 -13.82
N ARG A 155 1.39 9.04 -13.11
CA ARG A 155 2.32 7.96 -13.41
C ARG A 155 1.70 6.56 -13.23
N PHE A 156 0.86 6.34 -12.23
CA PHE A 156 0.13 5.07 -12.11
C PHE A 156 -0.83 4.86 -13.29
N MET A 157 -1.64 5.88 -13.60
CA MET A 157 -2.65 5.81 -14.65
C MET A 157 -2.06 5.70 -16.07
N GLN A 158 -0.97 6.42 -16.33
CA GLN A 158 -0.39 6.55 -17.67
C GLN A 158 0.77 5.59 -17.92
N CYS A 159 1.47 5.13 -16.88
CA CYS A 159 2.67 4.32 -17.02
C CYS A 159 2.53 2.95 -16.36
N HIS A 160 2.30 2.89 -15.04
CA HIS A 160 2.39 1.63 -14.30
C HIS A 160 1.26 0.66 -14.64
N PHE A 161 -0.02 1.08 -14.55
CA PHE A 161 -1.14 0.20 -14.87
C PHE A 161 -1.11 -0.28 -16.33
N PRO A 162 -0.81 0.56 -17.33
CA PRO A 162 -0.62 0.08 -18.69
C PRO A 162 0.55 -0.89 -18.86
N ALA A 163 1.68 -0.63 -18.20
CA ALA A 163 2.87 -1.49 -18.30
C ALA A 163 2.65 -2.92 -17.78
N VAL A 164 1.73 -3.12 -16.83
CA VAL A 164 1.34 -4.45 -16.33
C VAL A 164 0.03 -4.97 -16.95
N GLY A 165 -0.50 -4.30 -17.98
CA GLY A 165 -1.68 -4.76 -18.72
C GLY A 165 -3.02 -4.58 -18.02
N LEU A 166 -3.11 -3.77 -16.96
CA LEU A 166 -4.37 -3.49 -16.25
C LEU A 166 -5.24 -2.46 -17.00
N ILE A 167 -4.61 -1.58 -17.79
CA ILE A 167 -5.28 -0.59 -18.65
C ILE A 167 -4.68 -0.68 -20.06
N PRO A 168 -5.47 -0.64 -21.14
CA PRO A 168 -4.93 -0.58 -22.49
C PRO A 168 -4.18 0.73 -22.76
N VAL A 169 -3.10 0.65 -23.53
CA VAL A 169 -2.40 1.83 -24.06
C VAL A 169 -3.24 2.43 -25.21
N GLY A 170 -3.66 3.70 -25.10
CA GLY A 170 -4.38 4.43 -26.16
C GLY A 170 -5.83 4.83 -25.83
N LEU A 171 -6.62 5.18 -26.85
CA LEU A 171 -7.95 5.82 -26.73
C LEU A 171 -9.07 4.97 -26.09
N LYS A 172 -8.80 3.72 -25.70
CA LYS A 172 -9.79 2.79 -25.10
C LYS A 172 -9.80 2.77 -23.56
N GLN A 173 -9.39 3.87 -22.91
CA GLN A 173 -9.29 3.93 -21.44
C GLN A 173 -10.65 3.92 -20.71
N LYS A 174 -11.72 4.43 -21.33
CA LYS A 174 -13.02 4.62 -20.64
C LYS A 174 -13.62 3.31 -20.10
N ASP A 175 -13.45 2.21 -20.82
CA ASP A 175 -14.04 0.91 -20.44
C ASP A 175 -13.27 0.18 -19.31
N TYR A 176 -12.06 0.63 -18.95
CA TYR A 176 -11.19 -0.03 -17.96
C TYR A 176 -11.14 0.69 -16.61
N THR A 177 -11.86 1.80 -16.48
CA THR A 177 -11.90 2.62 -15.25
C THR A 177 -12.42 1.86 -14.02
N HIS A 178 -13.16 0.76 -14.21
CA HIS A 178 -13.63 -0.08 -13.11
C HIS A 178 -12.57 -1.09 -12.61
N LYS A 179 -11.51 -1.35 -13.37
CA LYS A 179 -10.46 -2.32 -13.02
C LYS A 179 -9.35 -1.74 -12.16
N VAL A 180 -9.19 -0.42 -12.16
CA VAL A 180 -8.12 0.25 -11.41
C VAL A 180 -8.64 1.45 -10.64
N ALA A 181 -8.06 1.73 -9.49
CA ALA A 181 -8.30 2.94 -8.71
C ALA A 181 -7.01 3.44 -8.08
N VAL A 182 -6.92 4.76 -7.85
CA VAL A 182 -5.85 5.38 -7.08
C VAL A 182 -6.48 6.24 -5.98
N ILE A 183 -6.14 5.90 -4.74
CA ILE A 183 -6.38 6.72 -3.55
C ILE A 183 -5.09 7.51 -3.32
N GLY A 184 -5.10 8.78 -3.70
CA GLY A 184 -3.94 9.66 -3.59
C GLY A 184 -4.04 10.55 -2.37
N ILE A 185 -3.00 10.56 -1.54
CA ILE A 185 -2.92 11.36 -0.31
C ILE A 185 -1.54 12.02 -0.27
N ASN A 186 -1.51 13.35 -0.34
CA ASN A 186 -0.27 14.13 -0.22
C ASN A 186 -0.10 14.68 1.21
N PRO A 187 1.13 15.02 1.61
CA PRO A 187 1.37 15.89 2.75
C PRO A 187 0.66 17.24 2.58
N PRO A 188 0.38 17.94 3.69
CA PRO A 188 -0.05 19.33 3.64
C PRO A 188 0.94 20.20 2.84
N VAL A 189 0.43 21.24 2.19
CA VAL A 189 1.22 22.12 1.31
C VAL A 189 2.36 22.80 2.07
N GLU A 190 2.17 23.03 3.37
CA GLU A 190 3.16 23.61 4.28
C GLU A 190 4.34 22.67 4.55
N VAL A 191 4.14 21.36 4.41
CA VAL A 191 5.17 20.31 4.57
C VAL A 191 5.89 20.10 3.25
N THR A 192 5.13 19.85 2.18
CA THR A 192 5.70 19.54 0.86
C THR A 192 4.98 20.38 -0.22
N PRO A 193 5.55 21.53 -0.62
CA PRO A 193 4.94 22.39 -1.64
C PRO A 193 4.80 21.67 -2.98
N PRO A 194 3.70 21.86 -3.73
CA PRO A 194 3.46 21.19 -5.01
C PRO A 194 4.59 21.33 -6.03
N GLU A 195 5.33 22.44 -6.00
CA GLU A 195 6.46 22.71 -6.90
C GLU A 195 7.63 21.74 -6.66
N THR A 196 7.76 21.23 -5.43
CA THR A 196 8.78 20.25 -5.04
C THR A 196 8.39 18.82 -5.40
N LEU A 197 7.12 18.55 -5.68
CA LEU A 197 6.57 17.22 -6.02
C LEU A 197 6.90 16.75 -7.44
N THR A 198 7.84 17.41 -8.13
CA THR A 198 8.14 17.17 -9.54
C THR A 198 9.20 16.09 -9.80
N ARG A 199 9.72 15.42 -8.76
CA ARG A 199 10.76 14.40 -8.91
C ARG A 199 10.62 13.29 -7.87
N GLY A 200 9.95 12.22 -8.25
CA GLY A 200 9.94 10.97 -7.50
C GLY A 200 9.18 9.93 -8.25
#